data_AF-A0A255XKL9-F1
#
_entry.id   AF-A0A255XKL9-F1
#
_cell.length_a   1.000
_cell.length_b   1.000
_cell.length_c   1.000
_cell.angle_alpha   90.00
_cell.angle_beta   90.00
_cell.angle_gamma   90.00
#
_symmetry.space_group_name_H-M   'P 1'
#
loop_
_entity.id
_entity.type
_entity.pdbx_description
1 polymer ?
#
loop_
_entity_poly.entity_id
_entity_poly.type
_entity_poly.pdbx_seq_one_letter_code
_entity_poly.pdbx_strand_id
1 'polypeptide(L)'
;MRVSAALALTIALFAPPTFAQQWGSAREIPAEQSMIDIKLTGWGKSSIRRASTNAGGDNNIHMEVINSSITASAQGYYAVVVVHEAPNQTTWNRDTIQNIANRFFSENQPVLGEYFDVDHGPADFRAIPVAVTGKDGKKNNCAAYRAYWRSYSALGFICAANGAALAPETVKTFITHIAYRGELTPKDEGTLPTP
;
A
#
# COMPACT_ATOMS: atom_id res chain seq x y z
N MET A 1 14.22 -46.92 42.01
CA MET A 1 13.27 -47.66 41.14
C MET A 1 11.87 -47.15 41.48
N ARG A 2 11.02 -46.60 40.61
CA ARG A 2 10.90 -46.64 39.14
C ARG A 2 10.51 -45.25 38.60
N VAL A 3 10.92 -45.02 37.36
CA VAL A 3 10.59 -43.91 36.46
C VAL A 3 9.23 -44.15 35.80
N SER A 4 8.61 -43.08 35.28
CA SER A 4 7.53 -43.00 34.27
C SER A 4 6.13 -42.75 34.86
N ALA A 5 5.26 -41.91 34.31
CA ALA A 5 5.30 -40.95 33.21
C ALA A 5 4.01 -40.12 33.30
N ALA A 6 4.06 -38.83 33.01
CA ALA A 6 2.93 -38.08 32.47
C ALA A 6 3.48 -36.78 31.85
N LEU A 7 4.14 -36.95 30.69
CA LEU A 7 4.30 -35.89 29.73
C LEU A 7 2.95 -35.64 29.06
N ALA A 8 2.71 -34.38 28.67
CA ALA A 8 1.67 -33.89 27.79
C ALA A 8 0.28 -33.65 28.40
N LEU A 9 0.02 -32.38 28.74
CA LEU A 9 -1.02 -31.60 28.04
C LEU A 9 -0.93 -30.14 28.52
N THR A 10 -0.53 -29.23 27.63
CA THR A 10 -1.06 -27.84 27.49
C THR A 10 -0.21 -27.03 26.51
N ILE A 11 -0.09 -27.49 25.26
CA ILE A 11 0.29 -26.61 24.12
C ILE A 11 -1.00 -26.02 23.52
N ALA A 12 -1.93 -25.55 24.36
CA ALA A 12 -3.26 -25.11 23.92
C ALA A 12 -3.60 -23.69 24.40
N LEU A 13 -2.62 -22.84 24.66
CA LEU A 13 -2.85 -21.45 25.10
C LEU A 13 -2.15 -20.37 24.27
N PHE A 14 -1.61 -20.71 23.10
CA PHE A 14 -1.07 -19.72 22.15
C PHE A 14 -1.56 -19.91 20.72
N ALA A 15 -2.80 -20.36 20.54
CA ALA A 15 -3.48 -20.07 19.28
C ALA A 15 -4.03 -18.64 19.41
N PRO A 16 -3.41 -17.61 18.78
CA PRO A 16 -4.11 -16.35 18.60
C PRO A 16 -5.43 -16.68 17.89
N PRO A 17 -6.55 -16.07 18.26
CA PRO A 17 -7.77 -16.28 17.50
C PRO A 17 -7.48 -15.86 16.06
N THR A 18 -7.61 -16.80 15.13
CA THR A 18 -7.44 -16.59 13.70
C THR A 18 -8.62 -15.78 13.16
N PHE A 19 -8.69 -14.51 13.57
CA PHE A 19 -9.51 -13.50 12.91
C PHE A 19 -8.77 -13.04 11.64
N ALA A 20 -8.65 -13.94 10.66
CA ALA A 20 -8.16 -13.58 9.34
C ALA A 20 -9.36 -13.33 8.44
N GLN A 21 -9.51 -12.10 7.94
CA GLN A 21 -10.42 -11.79 6.84
C GLN A 21 -10.06 -12.72 5.67
N GLN A 22 -11.00 -13.55 5.23
CA GLN A 22 -10.84 -14.27 3.97
C GLN A 22 -11.21 -13.31 2.84
N TRP A 23 -10.37 -13.30 1.83
CA TRP A 23 -10.51 -12.41 0.68
C TRP A 23 -11.00 -13.20 -0.52
N GLY A 24 -11.94 -12.64 -1.26
CA GLY A 24 -12.21 -13.12 -2.61
C GLY A 24 -10.97 -12.99 -3.48
N SER A 25 -10.89 -13.77 -4.55
CA SER A 25 -9.82 -13.64 -5.54
C SER A 25 -9.80 -12.22 -6.12
N ALA A 26 -8.62 -11.64 -6.28
CA ALA A 26 -8.46 -10.37 -6.98
C ALA A 26 -8.98 -10.48 -8.41
N ARG A 27 -9.96 -9.65 -8.77
CA ARG A 27 -10.50 -9.54 -10.11
C ARG A 27 -9.85 -8.37 -10.82
N GLU A 28 -9.23 -8.64 -11.96
CA GLU A 28 -8.73 -7.58 -12.84
C GLU A 28 -9.91 -6.84 -13.48
N ILE A 29 -9.80 -5.51 -13.53
CA ILE A 29 -10.83 -4.62 -14.06
C ILE A 29 -10.20 -3.60 -15.03
N PRO A 30 -10.95 -3.06 -16.00
CA PRO A 30 -10.49 -1.94 -16.81
C PRO A 30 -10.14 -0.73 -15.95
N ALA A 31 -9.15 0.07 -16.40
CA ALA A 31 -8.71 1.29 -15.70
C ALA A 31 -9.87 2.26 -15.39
N GLU A 32 -10.78 2.44 -16.36
CA GLU A 32 -11.97 3.31 -16.22
C GLU A 32 -12.92 2.87 -15.11
N GLN A 33 -12.88 1.59 -14.70
CA GLN A 33 -13.70 1.06 -13.61
C GLN A 33 -12.98 1.11 -12.25
N SER A 34 -11.71 1.52 -12.21
CA SER A 34 -10.95 1.64 -10.97
C SER A 34 -11.59 2.69 -10.06
N MET A 35 -11.74 2.37 -8.78
CA MET A 35 -12.13 3.35 -7.75
C MET A 35 -10.96 4.28 -7.35
N ILE A 36 -9.73 3.88 -7.68
CA ILE A 36 -8.52 4.69 -7.50
C ILE A 36 -8.30 5.52 -8.76
N ASP A 37 -8.03 6.81 -8.58
CA ASP A 37 -7.52 7.72 -9.59
C ASP A 37 -6.31 8.48 -9.07
N ILE A 38 -5.50 9.06 -9.96
CA ILE A 38 -4.35 9.89 -9.60
C ILE A 38 -4.57 11.26 -10.23
N LYS A 39 -4.98 12.22 -9.40
CA LYS A 39 -5.33 13.59 -9.79
C LYS A 39 -4.10 14.46 -9.98
N LEU A 40 -3.15 13.99 -10.79
CA LEU A 40 -1.98 14.75 -11.22
C LEU A 40 -2.02 14.92 -12.73
N THR A 41 -1.50 16.05 -13.19
CA THR A 41 -1.36 16.31 -14.62
C THR A 41 -0.51 15.21 -15.27
N GLY A 42 -1.12 14.46 -16.19
CA GLY A 42 -0.48 13.34 -16.89
C GLY A 42 -0.61 11.95 -16.25
N TRP A 43 -1.31 11.83 -15.10
CA TRP A 43 -1.40 10.59 -14.33
C TRP A 43 -2.79 9.97 -14.18
N GLY A 44 -3.87 10.59 -14.68
CA GLY A 44 -5.24 10.07 -14.51
C GLY A 44 -5.45 8.65 -15.06
N LYS A 45 -6.71 8.22 -15.22
CA LYS A 45 -7.07 6.84 -15.64
C LYS A 45 -6.22 6.24 -16.78
N SER A 46 -5.83 7.05 -17.76
CA SER A 46 -4.99 6.62 -18.89
C SER A 46 -3.56 6.17 -18.52
N SER A 47 -3.04 6.56 -17.35
CA SER A 47 -1.72 6.12 -16.86
C SER A 47 -1.76 4.75 -16.19
N ILE A 48 -2.95 4.27 -15.84
CA ILE A 48 -3.16 3.00 -15.14
C ILE A 48 -2.93 1.86 -16.12
N ARG A 49 -1.92 1.04 -15.83
CA ARG A 49 -1.54 -0.14 -16.61
C ARG A 49 -2.29 -1.39 -16.17
N ARG A 50 -2.66 -1.46 -14.89
CA ARG A 50 -3.40 -2.56 -14.31
C ARG A 50 -4.27 -2.04 -13.18
N ALA A 51 -5.50 -2.52 -13.09
CA ALA A 51 -6.40 -2.27 -11.97
C ALA A 51 -7.01 -3.60 -11.52
N SER A 52 -7.15 -3.78 -10.22
CA SER A 52 -7.87 -4.93 -9.67
C SER A 52 -8.67 -4.56 -8.43
N THR A 53 -9.70 -5.34 -8.17
CA THR A 53 -10.53 -5.22 -6.98
C THR A 53 -10.89 -6.59 -6.43
N ASN A 54 -10.99 -6.69 -5.11
CA ASN A 54 -11.69 -7.81 -4.46
C ASN A 54 -12.48 -7.31 -3.26
N ALA A 55 -13.60 -7.99 -3.02
CA ALA A 55 -14.34 -7.86 -1.79
C ALA A 55 -13.87 -8.94 -0.80
N GLY A 56 -13.89 -8.61 0.48
CA GLY A 56 -13.83 -9.58 1.57
C GLY A 56 -14.98 -10.55 1.44
N GLY A 57 -14.71 -11.83 1.71
CA GLY A 57 -15.76 -12.84 1.80
C GLY A 57 -16.64 -12.61 3.03
N ASP A 58 -17.84 -13.20 3.00
CA ASP A 58 -18.75 -13.31 4.14
C ASP A 58 -18.14 -14.24 5.20
N ASN A 59 -17.22 -13.72 5.99
CA ASN A 59 -16.83 -14.35 7.25
C ASN A 59 -17.76 -13.81 8.35
N ASN A 60 -17.75 -14.44 9.54
CA ASN A 60 -18.59 -14.11 10.72
C ASN A 60 -18.59 -12.63 11.19
N ILE A 61 -17.91 -11.74 10.47
CA ILE A 61 -17.87 -10.30 10.72
C ILE A 61 -18.81 -9.52 9.76
N HIS A 62 -19.41 -10.12 8.71
CA HIS A 62 -20.36 -9.47 7.77
C HIS A 62 -19.99 -8.01 7.44
N MET A 63 -18.78 -7.80 6.94
CA MET A 63 -18.31 -6.47 6.55
C MET A 63 -17.90 -6.50 5.09
N GLU A 64 -18.49 -5.61 4.29
CA GLU A 64 -18.03 -5.32 2.95
C GLU A 64 -16.68 -4.60 3.06
N VAL A 65 -15.60 -5.38 3.02
CA VAL A 65 -14.24 -4.85 2.96
C VAL A 65 -13.81 -4.88 1.50
N ILE A 66 -13.43 -3.74 0.93
CA ILE A 66 -13.04 -3.67 -0.48
C ILE A 66 -11.56 -3.34 -0.56
N ASN A 67 -10.79 -4.17 -1.28
CA ASN A 67 -9.47 -3.73 -1.72
C ASN A 67 -9.53 -3.34 -3.17
N SER A 68 -9.00 -2.17 -3.47
CA SER A 68 -8.70 -1.74 -4.82
C SER A 68 -7.19 -1.60 -4.95
N SER A 69 -6.64 -1.98 -6.09
CA SER A 69 -5.23 -1.73 -6.39
C SER A 69 -5.05 -1.32 -7.82
N ILE A 70 -4.08 -0.44 -8.05
CA ILE A 70 -3.63 -0.06 -9.38
C ILE A 70 -2.11 -0.12 -9.48
N THR A 71 -1.65 -0.32 -10.71
CA THR A 71 -0.29 -0.03 -11.14
C THR A 71 -0.36 1.06 -12.19
N ALA A 72 0.37 2.16 -11.99
CA ALA A 72 0.36 3.32 -12.86
C ALA A 72 1.78 3.68 -13.29
N SER A 73 1.92 4.26 -14.49
CA SER A 73 3.21 4.79 -14.96
C SER A 73 3.01 5.97 -15.89
N ALA A 74 3.66 7.07 -15.55
CA ALA A 74 3.71 8.30 -16.32
C ALA A 74 4.99 9.08 -16.00
N GLN A 75 5.43 9.92 -16.94
CA GLN A 75 6.50 10.91 -16.71
C GLN A 75 7.81 10.33 -16.12
N GLY A 76 8.19 9.10 -16.52
CA GLY A 76 9.42 8.48 -16.01
C GLY A 76 9.30 7.88 -14.60
N TYR A 77 8.09 7.74 -14.08
CA TYR A 77 7.82 7.10 -12.79
C TYR A 77 6.94 5.85 -12.97
N TYR A 78 7.01 5.00 -11.95
CA TYR A 78 6.19 3.81 -11.79
C TYR A 78 5.64 3.78 -10.37
N ALA A 79 4.35 3.52 -10.21
CA ALA A 79 3.71 3.50 -8.89
C ALA A 79 2.73 2.34 -8.75
N VAL A 80 2.62 1.85 -7.52
CA VAL A 80 1.58 0.93 -7.07
C VAL A 80 0.79 1.61 -5.98
N VAL A 81 -0.52 1.61 -6.11
CA VAL A 81 -1.45 2.13 -5.10
C VAL A 81 -2.39 1.01 -4.70
N VAL A 82 -2.52 0.75 -3.40
CA VAL A 82 -3.50 -0.17 -2.83
C VAL A 82 -4.32 0.59 -1.81
N VAL A 83 -5.64 0.48 -1.91
CA VAL A 83 -6.58 1.06 -0.95
C VAL A 83 -7.41 -0.07 -0.36
N HIS A 84 -7.49 -0.10 0.96
CA HIS A 84 -8.35 -0.98 1.74
C HIS A 84 -9.45 -0.14 2.37
N GLU A 85 -10.70 -0.39 1.99
CA GLU A 85 -11.90 0.23 2.56
C GLU A 85 -12.54 -0.74 3.56
N ALA A 86 -12.77 -0.29 4.79
CA ALA A 86 -13.61 -1.00 5.76
C ALA A 86 -14.48 0.03 6.51
N PRO A 87 -15.72 0.23 6.06
CA PRO A 87 -16.66 1.09 6.75
C PRO A 87 -16.85 0.61 8.19
N ASN A 88 -16.83 1.53 9.16
CA ASN A 88 -17.06 1.28 10.59
C ASN A 88 -15.98 0.48 11.37
N GLN A 89 -14.79 0.26 10.79
CA GLN A 89 -13.63 -0.33 11.49
C GLN A 89 -12.55 0.74 11.74
N THR A 90 -12.19 0.97 13.01
CA THR A 90 -11.12 1.91 13.41
C THR A 90 -9.74 1.26 13.56
N THR A 91 -9.64 -0.06 13.47
CA THR A 91 -8.41 -0.80 13.82
C THR A 91 -8.01 -1.80 12.73
N TRP A 92 -7.63 -1.28 11.57
CA TRP A 92 -6.65 -1.99 10.77
C TRP A 92 -5.37 -2.11 11.61
N ASN A 93 -4.87 -3.35 11.77
CA ASN A 93 -3.57 -3.57 12.40
C ASN A 93 -2.56 -2.72 11.63
N ARG A 94 -2.10 -1.62 12.23
CA ARG A 94 -1.29 -0.60 11.56
C ARG A 94 0.10 -1.17 11.35
N ASP A 95 0.25 -1.93 10.28
CA ASP A 95 1.54 -2.48 9.90
C ASP A 95 2.54 -1.34 9.72
N THR A 96 3.76 -1.52 10.21
CA THR A 96 4.77 -0.45 10.18
C THR A 96 5.11 -0.12 8.74
N ILE A 97 5.49 1.14 8.46
CA ILE A 97 5.86 1.53 7.10
C ILE A 97 7.09 0.72 6.61
N GLN A 98 7.96 0.28 7.52
CA GLN A 98 9.08 -0.60 7.26
C GLN A 98 8.63 -1.99 6.81
N ASN A 99 7.65 -2.59 7.50
CA ASN A 99 7.10 -3.89 7.10
C ASN A 99 6.42 -3.81 5.72
N ILE A 100 5.70 -2.73 5.46
CA ILE A 100 5.09 -2.47 4.15
C ILE A 100 6.17 -2.38 3.07
N ALA A 101 7.24 -1.60 3.30
CA ALA A 101 8.36 -1.48 2.38
C ALA A 101 9.04 -2.83 2.11
N ASN A 102 9.33 -3.57 3.18
CA ASN A 102 9.94 -4.91 3.09
C ASN A 102 9.06 -5.89 2.33
N ARG A 103 7.73 -5.80 2.46
CA ARG A 103 6.79 -6.65 1.71
C ARG A 103 6.81 -6.33 0.22
N PHE A 104 6.80 -5.05 -0.15
CA PHE A 104 6.82 -4.64 -1.56
C PHE A 104 8.15 -4.95 -2.26
N PHE A 105 9.26 -4.88 -1.52
CA PHE A 105 10.61 -5.01 -2.09
C PHE A 105 11.35 -6.26 -1.59
N SER A 106 10.63 -7.27 -1.09
CA SER A 106 11.18 -8.46 -0.44
C SER A 106 12.21 -9.22 -1.28
N GLU A 107 12.05 -9.20 -2.61
CA GLU A 107 12.95 -9.89 -3.54
C GLU A 107 14.33 -9.22 -3.70
N ASN A 108 14.51 -7.98 -3.24
CA ASN A 108 15.62 -7.11 -3.66
C ASN A 108 16.45 -6.49 -2.51
N GLN A 109 16.34 -7.01 -1.28
CA GLN A 109 17.02 -6.52 -0.07
C GLN A 109 17.02 -4.97 0.03
N PRO A 110 15.87 -4.35 0.32
CA PRO A 110 15.72 -2.89 0.30
C PRO A 110 16.59 -2.22 1.37
N VAL A 111 17.24 -1.12 1.00
CA VAL A 111 17.88 -0.21 1.98
C VAL A 111 16.88 0.90 2.31
N LEU A 112 16.38 0.87 3.54
CA LEU A 112 15.39 1.84 4.04
C LEU A 112 16.10 3.11 4.52
N GLY A 113 15.57 4.27 4.12
CA GLY A 113 15.98 5.56 4.67
C GLY A 113 15.23 5.92 5.94
N GLU A 114 15.31 7.19 6.34
CA GLU A 114 14.48 7.75 7.40
C GLU A 114 13.07 8.04 6.88
N TYR A 115 12.05 7.61 7.62
CA TYR A 115 10.67 7.95 7.25
C TYR A 115 10.39 9.42 7.57
N PHE A 116 9.44 10.00 6.84
CA PHE A 116 8.94 11.35 7.06
C PHE A 116 7.41 11.37 7.01
N ASP A 117 6.85 12.32 7.75
CA ASP A 117 5.42 12.58 7.77
C ASP A 117 5.02 13.45 6.58
N VAL A 118 3.76 13.30 6.13
CA VAL A 118 3.22 14.09 5.02
C VAL A 118 1.93 14.77 5.46
N ASP A 119 1.95 16.10 5.48
CA ASP A 119 0.80 16.88 5.93
C ASP A 119 -0.29 16.90 4.85
N HIS A 120 -1.39 16.20 5.09
CA HIS A 120 -2.55 16.22 4.20
C HIS A 120 -3.86 15.87 4.92
N GLY A 121 -4.55 16.89 5.43
CA GLY A 121 -5.83 16.73 6.11
C GLY A 121 -5.71 15.89 7.39
N PRO A 122 -6.76 15.11 7.75
CA PRO A 122 -6.81 14.35 9.00
C PRO A 122 -6.12 12.97 8.94
N ALA A 123 -5.34 12.67 7.90
CA ALA A 123 -4.71 11.37 7.70
C ALA A 123 -3.44 11.18 8.53
N ASP A 124 -3.17 9.95 9.00
CA ASP A 124 -1.81 9.54 9.44
C ASP A 124 -1.01 9.14 8.20
N PHE A 125 -0.39 10.11 7.53
CA PHE A 125 0.33 9.93 6.28
C PHE A 125 1.84 9.85 6.52
N ARG A 126 2.47 8.77 6.07
CA ARG A 126 3.92 8.57 6.19
C ARG A 126 4.52 7.97 4.94
N ALA A 127 5.76 8.32 4.66
CA ALA A 127 6.55 7.69 3.60
C ALA A 127 7.96 7.38 4.07
N ILE A 128 8.59 6.38 3.45
CA ILE A 128 9.98 6.01 3.70
C ILE A 128 10.70 5.85 2.35
N PRO A 129 11.84 6.53 2.12
CA PRO A 129 12.68 6.27 0.97
C PRO A 129 13.21 4.82 1.00
N VAL A 130 13.27 4.20 -0.16
CA VAL A 130 13.75 2.84 -0.34
C VAL A 130 14.68 2.79 -1.54
N ALA A 131 15.94 2.47 -1.32
CA ALA A 131 16.85 2.12 -2.40
C ALA A 131 16.77 0.61 -2.66
N VAL A 132 16.48 0.25 -3.91
CA VAL A 132 16.27 -1.14 -4.34
C VAL A 132 17.31 -1.48 -5.39
N THR A 133 18.03 -2.59 -5.23
CA THR A 133 18.92 -3.11 -6.29
C THR A 133 18.21 -4.26 -6.97
N GLY A 134 17.84 -4.08 -8.24
CA GLY A 134 17.23 -5.13 -9.05
C GLY A 134 18.20 -6.29 -9.31
N LYS A 135 17.66 -7.44 -9.74
CA LYS A 135 18.44 -8.64 -10.10
C LYS A 135 19.45 -8.38 -11.23
N ASP A 136 19.20 -7.38 -12.08
CA ASP A 136 20.09 -6.92 -13.14
C ASP A 136 21.17 -5.92 -12.65
N GLY A 137 21.26 -5.71 -11.33
CA GLY A 137 22.20 -4.77 -10.71
C GLY A 137 21.77 -3.29 -10.81
N LYS A 138 20.64 -2.98 -11.45
CA LYS A 138 20.16 -1.60 -11.55
C LYS A 138 19.59 -1.14 -10.22
N LYS A 139 20.00 0.05 -9.80
CA LYS A 139 19.45 0.71 -8.62
C LYS A 139 18.21 1.48 -9.02
N ASN A 140 17.13 1.29 -8.27
CA ASN A 140 15.90 2.08 -8.35
C ASN A 140 15.70 2.82 -7.04
N ASN A 141 15.35 4.10 -7.13
CA ASN A 141 15.01 4.90 -5.97
C ASN A 141 13.49 4.97 -5.87
N CYS A 142 12.97 4.44 -4.78
CA CYS A 142 11.55 4.36 -4.50
C CYS A 142 11.23 5.04 -3.18
N ALA A 143 9.95 5.26 -2.94
CA ALA A 143 9.43 5.55 -1.62
C ALA A 143 8.18 4.71 -1.40
N ALA A 144 8.18 3.92 -0.34
CA ALA A 144 6.98 3.26 0.13
C ALA A 144 6.19 4.26 0.99
N TYR A 145 4.87 4.23 0.88
CA TYR A 145 4.01 5.10 1.67
C TYR A 145 2.84 4.31 2.28
N ARG A 146 2.29 4.88 3.33
CA ARG A 146 1.02 4.48 3.93
C ARG A 146 0.26 5.71 4.36
N ALA A 147 -1.06 5.60 4.37
CA ALA A 147 -1.94 6.60 4.91
C ALA A 147 -3.16 5.94 5.53
N TYR A 148 -3.51 6.37 6.74
CA TYR A 148 -4.69 5.87 7.45
C TYR A 148 -5.69 7.00 7.67
N TRP A 149 -6.93 6.75 7.27
CA TRP A 149 -8.10 7.58 7.55
C TRP A 149 -9.09 6.82 8.43
N ARG A 150 -10.21 7.47 8.73
CA ARG A 150 -11.25 6.92 9.62
C ARG A 150 -11.83 5.58 9.11
N SER A 151 -11.98 5.41 7.80
CA SER A 151 -12.67 4.24 7.21
C SER A 151 -11.92 3.56 6.05
N TYR A 152 -10.73 4.05 5.73
CA TYR A 152 -9.89 3.47 4.68
C TYR A 152 -8.41 3.64 5.01
N SER A 153 -7.59 2.79 4.42
CA SER A 153 -6.13 2.92 4.42
C SER A 153 -5.60 2.79 3.01
N ALA A 154 -4.59 3.60 2.68
CA ALA A 154 -3.84 3.48 1.44
C ALA A 154 -2.42 3.07 1.75
N LEU A 155 -1.84 2.22 0.91
CA LEU A 155 -0.43 1.87 0.95
C LEU A 155 0.08 1.64 -0.47
N GLY A 156 1.38 1.75 -0.66
CA GLY A 156 1.92 1.62 -2.00
C GLY A 156 3.37 2.06 -2.06
N PHE A 157 3.83 2.27 -3.29
CA PHE A 157 5.12 2.87 -3.54
C PHE A 157 5.11 3.66 -4.85
N ILE A 158 6.03 4.61 -4.96
CA ILE A 158 6.42 5.28 -6.20
C ILE A 158 7.93 5.11 -6.39
N CYS A 159 8.34 4.83 -7.62
CA CYS A 159 9.75 4.72 -8.01
C CYS A 159 10.04 5.65 -9.18
N ALA A 160 11.20 6.29 -9.15
CA ALA A 160 11.77 6.92 -10.33
C ALA A 160 12.41 5.85 -11.23
N ALA A 161 12.15 5.92 -12.54
CA ALA A 161 12.78 5.01 -13.50
C ALA A 161 14.28 5.29 -13.62
N ASN A 162 15.02 4.29 -14.10
CA ASN A 162 16.45 4.41 -14.48
C ASN A 162 17.38 4.90 -13.35
N GLY A 163 17.02 4.68 -12.09
CA GLY A 163 17.85 5.07 -10.95
C GLY A 163 17.96 6.57 -10.72
N ALA A 164 17.09 7.37 -11.34
CA ALA A 164 16.99 8.80 -11.06
C ALA A 164 16.66 9.04 -9.57
N ALA A 165 17.10 10.17 -9.03
CA ALA A 165 16.85 10.51 -7.64
C ALA A 165 15.35 10.75 -7.43
N LEU A 166 14.82 10.27 -6.31
CA LEU A 166 13.43 10.51 -5.92
C LEU A 166 13.39 11.49 -4.75
N ALA A 167 13.07 12.75 -5.05
CA ALA A 167 13.00 13.79 -4.03
C ALA A 167 11.80 13.59 -3.10
N PRO A 168 11.92 13.87 -1.78
CA PRO A 168 10.80 13.77 -0.84
C PRO A 168 9.56 14.56 -1.26
N GLU A 169 9.75 15.76 -1.82
CA GLU A 169 8.63 16.60 -2.31
C GLU A 169 7.89 15.97 -3.50
N THR A 170 8.56 15.21 -4.36
CA THR A 170 7.92 14.42 -5.42
C THR A 170 7.02 13.35 -4.82
N VAL A 171 7.48 12.68 -3.76
CA VAL A 171 6.70 11.66 -3.04
C VAL A 171 5.49 12.30 -2.38
N LYS A 172 5.67 13.39 -1.62
CA LYS A 172 4.57 14.15 -0.99
C LYS A 172 3.53 14.59 -2.01
N THR A 173 3.97 15.16 -3.13
CA THR A 173 3.06 15.58 -4.20
C THR A 173 2.31 14.37 -4.76
N PHE A 174 3.00 13.28 -5.10
CA PHE A 174 2.33 12.11 -5.66
C PHE A 174 1.25 11.53 -4.73
N ILE A 175 1.64 11.26 -3.49
CA ILE A 175 0.80 10.50 -2.55
C ILE A 175 -0.42 11.29 -2.08
N THR A 176 -0.32 12.62 -2.02
CA THR A 176 -1.44 13.50 -1.67
C THR A 176 -2.44 13.69 -2.81
N HIS A 177 -2.09 13.30 -4.04
CA HIS A 177 -2.98 13.39 -5.21
C HIS A 177 -3.63 12.06 -5.58
N ILE A 178 -3.45 11.02 -4.76
CA ILE A 178 -4.19 9.77 -4.90
C ILE A 178 -5.63 10.02 -4.48
N ALA A 179 -6.57 9.78 -5.39
CA ALA A 179 -7.99 9.92 -5.15
C ALA A 179 -8.67 8.55 -5.03
N TYR A 180 -9.63 8.44 -4.10
CA TYR A 180 -10.43 7.24 -3.89
C TYR A 180 -11.87 7.60 -3.56
N ARG A 181 -12.83 7.14 -4.38
CA ARG A 181 -14.29 7.32 -4.21
C ARG A 181 -14.75 8.75 -3.83
N GLY A 182 -13.97 9.78 -4.13
CA GLY A 182 -14.28 11.17 -3.76
C GLY A 182 -13.92 11.59 -2.33
N GLU A 183 -13.59 10.66 -1.43
CA GLU A 183 -13.18 10.91 -0.02
C GLU A 183 -11.77 11.48 0.06
N LEU A 184 -10.90 11.04 -0.84
CA LEU A 184 -9.64 11.71 -1.15
C LEU A 184 -9.87 12.53 -2.39
N THR A 185 -10.25 13.80 -2.22
CA THR A 185 -10.43 14.75 -3.33
C THR A 185 -9.31 15.78 -3.31
N PRO A 186 -8.09 15.40 -3.72
CA PRO A 186 -7.07 16.38 -4.04
C PRO A 186 -7.56 17.30 -5.16
N LYS A 187 -7.05 18.53 -5.15
CA LYS A 187 -7.23 19.44 -6.29
C LYS A 187 -6.54 18.82 -7.50
N ASP A 188 -7.11 18.99 -8.69
CA ASP A 188 -6.50 18.59 -9.97
C ASP A 188 -5.35 19.54 -10.38
N GLU A 189 -4.57 20.00 -9.39
CA GLU A 189 -3.53 21.02 -9.54
C GLU A 189 -2.21 20.45 -9.03
N GLY A 190 -1.40 19.90 -9.95
CA GLY A 190 -0.09 19.35 -9.60
C GLY A 190 0.58 18.66 -10.78
N THR A 191 1.91 18.71 -10.78
CA THR A 191 2.77 18.02 -11.75
C THR A 191 3.93 17.39 -10.98
N LEU A 192 4.35 16.20 -11.36
CA LEU A 192 5.65 15.71 -10.92
C LEU A 192 6.74 16.29 -11.84
N PRO A 193 7.91 16.66 -11.30
CA PRO A 193 9.05 17.01 -12.14
C PRO A 193 9.40 15.81 -13.02
N THR A 194 9.91 16.05 -14.23
CA THR A 194 10.49 14.93 -15.00
C THR A 194 11.80 14.52 -14.31
N PRO A 195 11.98 13.23 -13.98
CA PRO A 195 13.15 12.74 -13.26
C PRO A 195 14.44 12.76 -14.10
#